data_AF-A0A643FR75-F1
#
_entry.id   AF-A0A643FR75-F1
#
_cell.length_a   1.000
_cell.length_b   1.000
_cell.length_c   1.000
_cell.angle_alpha   90.00
_cell.angle_beta   90.00
_cell.angle_gamma   90.00
#
_symmetry.space_group_name_H-M   'P 1'
#
loop_
_entity.id
_entity.type
_entity.pdbx_description
1 polymer ?
#
loop_
_entity_poly.entity_id
_entity_poly.type
_entity_poly.pdbx_seq_one_letter_code
_entity_poly.pdbx_strand_id
1 'polypeptide(L)' 'MVVSSRISALAVFATVINLFAVLYFLIFTADDRLAMMQVHFVAEIEFLVLISWLLAKLSIAEQKPSIAG' A
#
# COMPACT_ATOMS: atom_id res chain seq x y z
N MET A 1 -16.27 8.29 9.06
CA MET A 1 -15.53 7.27 9.84
C MET A 1 -15.42 5.92 9.10
N VAL A 2 -16.53 5.36 8.59
CA VAL A 2 -16.54 4.06 7.86
C VAL A 2 -15.66 4.04 6.60
N VAL A 3 -15.68 5.11 5.79
CA VAL A 3 -14.87 5.20 4.54
C VAL A 3 -13.37 5.20 4.84
N SER A 4 -12.92 5.97 5.85
CA SER A 4 -11.51 6.00 6.27
C SER A 4 -11.03 4.62 6.76
N SER A 5 -11.88 3.89 7.49
CA SER A 5 -11.57 2.53 7.96
C SER A 5 -11.41 1.54 6.81
N ARG A 6 -12.27 1.60 5.78
CA ARG A 6 -12.18 0.74 4.59
C ARG A 6 -10.93 1.02 3.77
N ILE A 7 -10.58 2.30 3.58
CA ILE A 7 -9.37 2.70 2.85
C ILE A 7 -8.11 2.22 3.57
N SER A 8 -8.07 2.33 4.90
CA SER A 8 -6.98 1.76 5.70
C SER A 8 -6.92 0.23 5.62
N ALA A 9 -8.06 -0.46 5.67
CA ALA A 9 -8.07 -1.92 5.53
C ALA A 9 -7.58 -2.39 4.16
N LEU A 10 -7.96 -1.69 3.09
CA LEU A 10 -7.49 -1.96 1.73
C LEU A 10 -5.99 -1.73 1.57
N ALA A 11 -5.46 -0.64 2.14
CA ALA A 11 -4.02 -0.37 2.13
C ALA A 11 -3.24 -1.48 2.84
N VAL A 12 -3.66 -1.88 4.05
CA VAL A 12 -3.04 -2.98 4.80
C VAL A 12 -3.11 -4.29 4.01
N PHE A 13 -4.24 -4.59 3.39
CA PHE A 13 -4.39 -5.81 2.60
C PHE A 13 -3.44 -5.83 1.39
N ALA A 14 -3.31 -4.70 0.69
CA ALA A 14 -2.37 -4.56 -0.42
C ALA A 14 -0.91 -4.76 0.04
N THR A 15 -0.53 -4.17 1.19
CA THR A 15 0.81 -4.39 1.80
C THR A 15 1.08 -5.87 2.09
N VAL A 16 0.09 -6.59 2.64
CA VAL A 16 0.22 -8.03 2.93
C VAL A 16 0.41 -8.84 1.64
N ILE A 17 -0.37 -8.55 0.59
CA ILE A 17 -0.21 -9.21 -0.72
C ILE A 17 1.18 -8.93 -1.30
N ASN A 18 1.65 -7.68 -1.24
CA ASN A 18 2.97 -7.31 -1.73
C ASN A 18 4.08 -8.05 -0.98
N LEU A 19 3.96 -8.23 0.34
CA LEU A 19 4.90 -9.04 1.11
C LEU A 19 4.92 -10.50 0.62
N PHE A 20 3.76 -11.10 0.37
CA PHE A 20 3.69 -12.46 -0.18
C PHE A 20 4.32 -12.54 -1.57
N ALA A 21 4.11 -11.53 -2.42
CA ALA A 21 4.73 -11.48 -3.75
C ALA A 21 6.26 -11.42 -3.65
N VAL A 22 6.81 -10.57 -2.77
CA VAL A 22 8.26 -10.50 -2.53
C VAL A 22 8.81 -11.86 -2.08
N LEU A 23 8.18 -12.49 -1.07
CA LEU A 23 8.61 -13.80 -0.58
C LEU A 23 8.54 -14.86 -1.68
N TYR A 24 7.48 -14.84 -2.50
CA TYR A 24 7.34 -15.75 -3.63
C TYR A 24 8.48 -15.56 -4.64
N PHE A 25 8.78 -14.33 -5.06
CA PHE A 25 9.86 -14.06 -6.01
C PHE A 25 11.24 -14.44 -5.45
N LEU A 26 11.49 -14.19 -4.16
CA LEU A 26 12.76 -14.57 -3.54
C LEU A 26 12.95 -16.09 -3.40
N ILE A 27 11.87 -16.86 -3.29
CA ILE A 27 11.94 -18.32 -3.11
C ILE A 27 11.95 -19.05 -4.46
N PHE A 28 11.15 -18.59 -5.41
CA PHE A 28 10.85 -19.35 -6.63
C PHE A 28 11.53 -18.82 -7.89
N THR A 29 12.06 -17.58 -7.89
CA THR A 29 12.79 -17.06 -9.03
C THR A 29 14.26 -17.46 -8.95
N ALA A 30 14.69 -18.33 -9.85
CA ALA A 30 16.06 -18.87 -9.86
C ALA A 30 17.14 -17.89 -10.34
N ASP A 31 16.75 -16.83 -11.08
CA ASP A 31 17.66 -15.78 -11.53
C ASP A 31 17.58 -14.58 -10.57
N ASP A 32 18.66 -14.33 -9.85
CA ASP A 32 18.76 -13.24 -8.86
C ASP A 32 18.48 -11.86 -9.45
N ARG A 33 18.88 -11.61 -10.71
CA ARG A 33 18.65 -10.30 -11.36
C ARG A 33 17.17 -10.11 -11.66
N LEU A 34 16.52 -11.17 -12.12
CA LEU A 34 15.08 -11.18 -12.37
C LEU A 34 14.31 -11.04 -11.05
N ALA A 35 14.71 -11.76 -10.00
CA ALA A 35 14.09 -11.70 -8.68
C ALA A 35 14.18 -10.28 -8.11
N MET A 36 15.35 -9.65 -8.17
CA MET A 36 15.55 -8.27 -7.70
C MET A 36 14.71 -7.26 -8.49
N MET A 37 14.59 -7.43 -9.81
CA MET A 37 13.71 -6.59 -10.64
C MET A 37 12.24 -6.74 -10.23
N GLN A 38 11.77 -7.98 -10.02
CA GLN A 38 10.41 -8.26 -9.56
C GLN A 38 10.13 -7.66 -8.17
N VAL A 39 11.07 -7.81 -7.23
CA VAL A 39 10.98 -7.21 -5.90
C VAL A 39 10.95 -5.68 -5.99
N HIS A 40 11.75 -5.09 -6.88
CA HIS A 40 11.74 -3.65 -7.11
C HIS A 40 10.37 -3.17 -7.62
N PHE A 41 9.77 -3.85 -8.60
CA PHE A 41 8.43 -3.54 -9.07
C PHE A 41 7.37 -3.64 -7.97
N VAL A 42 7.44 -4.67 -7.11
CA VAL A 42 6.52 -4.80 -5.97
C VAL A 42 6.70 -3.63 -4.99
N ALA A 43 7.94 -3.19 -4.75
CA ALA A 43 8.21 -2.05 -3.90
C ALA A 43 7.67 -0.73 -4.48
N GLU A 44 7.73 -0.53 -5.80
CA GLU A 44 7.12 0.63 -6.48
C GLU A 44 5.60 0.62 -6.34
N ILE A 45 4.95 -0.55 -6.50
CA ILE A 45 3.50 -0.69 -6.30
C ILE A 45 3.14 -0.38 -4.84
N GLU A 46 3.89 -0.90 -3.87
CA GLU A 46 3.66 -0.61 -2.45
C GLU A 46 3.80 0.89 -2.15
N PHE A 47 4.80 1.54 -2.74
CA PHE A 47 4.97 2.98 -2.59
C PHE A 47 3.73 3.74 -3.10
N LEU A 48 3.18 3.37 -4.25
CA LEU A 48 1.96 3.98 -4.79
C LEU A 48 0.74 3.75 -3.89
N VAL A 49 0.61 2.54 -3.30
CA VAL A 49 -0.44 2.23 -2.32
C VAL A 49 -0.34 3.14 -1.11
N LEU A 50 0.86 3.31 -0.55
CA LEU A 50 1.09 4.14 0.64
C LEU A 50 0.82 5.63 0.36
N ILE A 51 1.28 6.16 -0.78
CA ILE A 51 1.01 7.53 -1.18
C ILE A 51 -0.49 7.75 -1.40
N SER A 52 -1.16 6.84 -2.09
CA SER A 52 -2.61 6.93 -2.34
C SER A 52 -3.41 6.88 -1.03
N TRP A 53 -3.01 6.01 -0.11
CA TRP A 53 -3.60 5.93 1.22
C TRP A 53 -3.38 7.22 2.01
N LEU A 54 -2.17 7.77 2.02
CA LEU A 54 -1.83 9.01 2.72
C LEU A 54 -2.65 10.18 2.18
N LEU A 55 -2.70 10.33 0.85
CA LEU A 55 -3.52 11.36 0.19
C LEU A 55 -4.99 11.23 0.58
N ALA A 56 -5.54 10.01 0.53
CA ALA A 56 -6.91 9.77 0.95
C ALA A 56 -7.17 10.13 2.42
N LYS A 57 -6.20 9.88 3.32
CA LYS A 57 -6.30 10.28 4.73
C LYS A 57 -6.30 11.79 4.90
N LEU A 58 -5.46 12.51 4.15
CA LEU A 58 -5.40 13.97 4.16
C LEU A 58 -6.71 14.60 3.65
N SER A 59 -7.24 14.13 2.52
CA SER A 59 -8.50 14.64 1.96
C SER A 59 -9.70 14.41 2.89
N ILE A 60 -9.73 13.29 3.63
CA ILE A 60 -10.79 13.02 4.61
C ILE A 60 -10.60 13.89 5.87
N ALA A 61 -9.35 14.21 6.26
CA ALA A 61 -9.07 15.07 7.40
C ALA A 61 -9.55 16.51 7.14
N GLU A 62 -9.35 17.04 5.93
CA GLU A 62 -9.86 18.35 5.50
C GLU A 62 -11.41 18.42 5.48
N GLN A 63 -12.09 17.29 5.25
CA GLN A 63 -13.55 17.21 5.23
C GLN A 63 -14.21 17.14 6.62
N LYS A 64 -13.45 17.03 7.72
CA LYS A 64 -14.06 17.09 9.06
C LYS A 64 -14.43 18.55 9.33
N PRO A 65 -15.73 18.93 9.34
CA PRO A 65 -16.09 20.32 9.58
C PRO A 65 -15.64 20.70 10.98
N SER A 66 -15.12 21.91 11.12
CA SER A 66 -14.95 22.61 12.38
C SER A 66 -16.28 22.62 13.14
N ILE A 67 -16.54 21.58 13.94
CA ILE A 67 -17.50 21.65 15.05
C ILE A 67 -16.77 22.37 16.17
N ALA A 68 -16.55 23.66 15.97
CA ALA A 68 -16.25 24.63 17.00
C ALA A 68 -17.42 25.60 16.98
N GLY A 69 -18.49 25.19 17.66
CA GLY A 69 -19.54 26.05 18.18
C GLY A 69 -19.45 25.99 19.70
#